data_AF-A0ABD5JGM0-F1
#
_entry.id   AF-A0ABD5JGM0-F1
#
_cell.length_a   1.000
_cell.length_b   1.000
_cell.length_c   1.000
_cell.angle_alpha   90.00
_cell.angle_beta   90.00
_cell.angle_gamma   90.00
#
_symmetry.space_group_name_H-M   'P 1'
#
loop_
_entity.id
_entity.type
_entity.pdbx_description
1 polymer ?
#
loop_
_entity_poly.entity_id
_entity_poly.type
_entity_poly.pdbx_seq_one_letter_code
_entity_poly.pdbx_strand_id
1 'polypeptide(L)'
;MASGRLPAEVEEFARYLRALTRRLAAGTGWYGVFALRDPEGLRACLDGSEVPPWDVVQSLLQDLSTQRGADAAQEAAARASTLYRASVAAHDTGPGSREALQARLGGMLREQRNAALRERDLQAAISATEGAADRERLGAELAWAHDDWRRATARIEELHARLTALTPRPSRPSAPGTGPPAAVAPTAGPEPTAPAPTAGPRPPGTLVGALGSGAEAPVEPVVQGLGPARPRPRGARFAGAGGGGTAAPTPASPAPPLAEGGTEVPATPRGARFAGAYDGEGGGKRRKRDKAADDGQRLAREAAERAAARRAAQEAVARLGRLRAAGRSGEAHVVLCEAAAWPAPRLPVLAEELERAGLGADVSTLLWEMACLPPTRLAAAAEALVTADRTADGERLLRQSVSRPAPEVAHTAQALLAAGAPRGAAFLLEALVRARTPEEAARAAAEDPATLVPLLLDAAAGVSSSSHHDLAHALRMAALPGVPGPA
;
A
#
# COMPACT_ATOMS: atom_id res chain seq x y z
N MET A 1 22.58 36.79 21.05
CA MET A 1 22.08 35.95 19.93
C MET A 1 22.70 34.57 20.09
N ALA A 2 22.07 33.70 20.88
CA ALA A 2 22.58 32.35 21.09
C ALA A 2 22.24 31.51 19.85
N SER A 3 23.21 31.29 18.97
CA SER A 3 23.10 30.31 17.90
C SER A 3 22.95 28.93 18.55
N GLY A 4 21.71 28.49 18.74
CA GLY A 4 21.43 27.16 19.27
C GLY A 4 22.08 26.12 18.37
N ARG A 5 23.07 25.39 18.90
CA ARG A 5 23.73 24.32 18.17
C ARG A 5 22.70 23.23 17.89
N LEU A 6 22.54 22.86 16.62
CA LEU A 6 21.66 21.75 16.24
C LEU A 6 22.14 20.45 16.92
N PRO A 7 21.23 19.52 17.28
CA PRO A 7 21.61 18.17 17.69
C PRO A 7 22.51 17.52 16.63
N ALA A 8 23.49 16.72 17.07
CA ALA A 8 24.51 16.16 16.18
C ALA A 8 23.89 15.30 15.07
N GLU A 9 22.85 14.55 15.40
CA GLU A 9 22.09 13.67 14.51
C GLU A 9 21.35 14.47 13.42
N VAL A 10 20.78 15.63 13.80
CA VAL A 10 20.10 16.54 12.87
C VAL A 10 21.10 17.15 11.90
N GLU A 11 22.25 17.60 12.42
CA GLU A 11 23.32 18.17 11.60
C GLU A 11 23.91 17.13 10.64
N GLU A 12 24.09 15.89 11.10
CA GLU A 12 24.57 14.78 10.28
C GLU A 12 23.62 14.46 9.12
N PHE A 13 22.33 14.35 9.42
CA PHE A 13 21.35 14.11 8.37
C PHE A 13 21.25 15.26 7.37
N ALA A 14 21.28 16.52 7.83
CA ALA A 14 21.30 17.69 6.94
C ALA A 14 22.54 17.69 6.03
N ARG A 15 23.72 17.35 6.57
CA ARG A 15 24.96 17.21 5.78
C ARG A 15 24.85 16.11 4.73
N TYR A 16 24.25 14.97 5.10
CA TYR A 16 23.98 13.89 4.18
C TYR A 16 23.01 14.32 3.07
N LEU A 17 21.93 15.01 3.41
CA LEU A 17 20.94 15.51 2.45
C LEU A 17 21.56 16.50 1.45
N ARG A 18 22.41 17.43 1.91
CA ARG A 18 23.20 18.32 1.04
C ARG A 18 24.15 17.55 0.12
N ALA A 19 24.75 16.45 0.59
CA ALA A 19 25.58 15.60 -0.26
C ALA A 19 24.74 14.84 -1.30
N LEU A 20 23.54 14.38 -0.93
CA LEU A 20 22.60 13.72 -1.82
C LEU A 20 22.13 14.67 -2.93
N THR A 21 21.66 15.86 -2.59
CA THR A 21 21.12 16.82 -3.58
C THR A 21 22.18 17.34 -4.55
N ARG A 22 23.46 17.45 -4.12
CA ARG A 22 24.58 17.78 -5.03
C ARG A 22 24.85 16.71 -6.11
N ARG A 23 24.38 15.48 -5.93
CA ARG A 23 24.51 14.40 -6.93
C ARG A 23 23.40 14.44 -7.98
N LEU A 24 22.34 15.22 -7.74
CA LEU A 24 21.18 15.38 -8.59
C LEU A 24 21.35 16.63 -9.48
N ALA A 25 20.94 16.51 -10.74
CA ALA A 25 20.90 17.66 -11.65
C ALA A 25 19.83 18.67 -11.19
N ALA A 26 20.25 19.92 -10.96
CA ALA A 26 19.35 21.00 -10.60
C ALA A 26 18.32 21.25 -11.70
N GLY A 27 17.05 21.47 -11.32
CA GLY A 27 15.96 21.78 -12.26
C GLY A 27 15.34 20.58 -12.98
N THR A 28 15.73 19.34 -12.64
CA THR A 28 15.12 18.12 -13.18
C THR A 28 14.59 17.23 -12.05
N GLY A 29 13.65 16.33 -12.39
CA GLY A 29 13.05 15.40 -11.42
C GLY A 29 12.30 16.10 -10.28
N TRP A 30 12.05 15.35 -9.21
CA TRP A 30 11.39 15.86 -8.02
C TRP A 30 12.20 16.93 -7.28
N TYR A 31 13.53 16.84 -7.29
CA TYR A 31 14.39 17.86 -6.69
C TYR A 31 14.15 19.23 -7.32
N GLY A 32 14.04 19.30 -8.65
CA GLY A 32 13.67 20.52 -9.37
C GLY A 32 12.28 21.03 -8.98
N VAL A 33 11.28 20.14 -8.93
CA VAL A 33 9.90 20.46 -8.53
C VAL A 33 9.86 21.06 -7.13
N PHE A 34 10.52 20.44 -6.15
CA PHE A 34 10.54 20.93 -4.77
C PHE A 34 11.26 22.26 -4.65
N ALA A 35 12.39 22.43 -5.35
CA ALA A 35 13.12 23.69 -5.36
C ALA A 35 12.30 24.85 -5.94
N LEU A 36 11.48 24.58 -6.96
CA LEU A 36 10.60 25.57 -7.56
C LEU A 36 9.40 25.89 -6.67
N ARG A 37 8.78 24.86 -6.07
CA ARG A 37 7.52 24.98 -5.33
C ARG A 37 7.70 25.56 -3.93
N ASP A 38 8.75 25.15 -3.23
CA ASP A 38 9.04 25.60 -1.87
C ASP A 38 10.57 25.72 -1.63
N PRO A 39 11.21 26.74 -2.20
CA PRO A 39 12.65 26.95 -2.04
C PRO A 39 13.04 27.21 -0.59
N GLU A 40 12.16 27.81 0.21
CA GLU A 40 12.43 28.10 1.63
C GLU A 40 12.36 26.85 2.49
N GLY A 41 11.33 26.01 2.32
CA GLY A 41 11.21 24.75 3.05
C GLY A 41 12.30 23.76 2.68
N LEU A 42 12.66 23.67 1.39
CA LEU A 42 13.80 22.86 0.96
C LEU A 42 15.10 23.37 1.59
N ARG A 43 15.32 24.69 1.63
CA ARG A 43 16.48 25.29 2.30
C ARG A 43 16.49 24.97 3.81
N ALA A 44 15.36 25.10 4.50
CA ALA A 44 15.25 24.77 5.91
C ALA A 44 15.62 23.30 6.20
N CYS A 45 15.19 22.38 5.33
CA CYS A 45 15.56 20.96 5.42
C CYS A 45 17.06 20.74 5.18
N LEU A 46 17.63 21.42 4.17
CA LEU A 46 19.05 21.33 3.86
C LEU A 46 19.94 21.98 4.93
N ASP A 47 19.44 22.99 5.64
CA ASP A 47 20.13 23.65 6.75
C ASP A 47 19.97 22.88 8.07
N GLY A 48 19.02 21.93 8.14
CA GLY A 48 18.72 21.14 9.33
C GLY A 48 17.85 21.85 10.36
N SER A 49 17.27 23.01 10.01
CA SER A 49 16.33 23.72 10.88
C SER A 49 14.94 23.06 10.89
N GLU A 50 14.60 22.34 9.82
CA GLU A 50 13.46 21.44 9.76
C GLU A 50 13.89 20.04 9.34
N VAL A 51 13.20 19.01 9.84
CA VAL A 51 13.36 17.65 9.32
C VAL A 51 12.41 17.50 8.11
N PRO A 52 12.92 17.14 6.92
CA PRO A 52 12.07 16.92 5.74
C PRO A 52 11.12 15.76 6.00
N PRO A 53 9.90 15.78 5.43
CA PRO A 53 9.07 14.59 5.36
C PRO A 53 9.78 13.42 4.66
N TRP A 54 9.52 12.19 5.08
CA TRP A 54 10.13 11.00 4.48
C TRP A 54 9.77 10.85 3.00
N ASP A 55 8.55 11.23 2.58
CA ASP A 55 8.12 11.18 1.18
C ASP A 55 9.00 12.05 0.26
N VAL A 56 9.51 13.18 0.78
CA VAL A 56 10.43 14.05 0.05
C VAL A 56 11.77 13.34 -0.13
N VAL A 57 12.29 12.70 0.93
CA VAL A 57 13.54 11.94 0.86
C VAL A 57 13.42 10.78 -0.14
N GLN A 58 12.28 10.08 -0.13
CA GLN A 58 11.99 9.01 -1.09
C GLN A 58 11.99 9.51 -2.53
N SER A 59 11.38 10.67 -2.81
CA SER A 59 11.41 11.28 -4.14
C SER A 59 12.82 11.67 -4.58
N LEU A 60 13.68 12.18 -3.68
CA LEU A 60 15.08 12.47 -4.01
C LEU A 60 15.89 11.20 -4.29
N LEU A 61 15.60 10.10 -3.60
CA LEU A 61 16.21 8.79 -3.86
C LEU A 61 15.73 8.20 -5.19
N GLN A 62 14.48 8.46 -5.58
CA GLN A 62 13.95 8.10 -6.90
C GLN A 62 14.68 8.88 -8.00
N ASP A 63 14.86 10.19 -7.85
CA ASP A 63 15.66 10.98 -8.79
C ASP A 63 17.10 10.45 -8.89
N LEU A 64 17.69 10.06 -7.76
CA LEU A 64 19.02 9.46 -7.74
C LEU A 64 19.05 8.14 -8.52
N SER A 65 18.03 7.29 -8.35
CA SER A 65 17.89 6.03 -9.10
C SER A 65 17.84 6.27 -10.61
N THR A 66 17.02 7.23 -11.04
CA THR A 66 16.89 7.61 -12.46
C THR A 66 18.20 8.14 -13.04
N GLN A 67 18.99 8.89 -12.27
CA GLN A 67 20.19 9.55 -12.76
C GLN A 67 21.49 8.74 -12.58
N ARG A 68 21.54 7.83 -11.61
CA ARG A 68 22.77 7.12 -11.17
C ARG A 68 22.61 5.61 -11.06
N GLY A 69 21.42 5.07 -11.29
CA GLY A 69 21.13 3.64 -11.24
C GLY A 69 20.60 3.17 -9.88
N ALA A 70 19.94 2.00 -9.92
CA ALA A 70 19.21 1.43 -8.79
C ALA A 70 20.11 1.09 -7.59
N ASP A 71 21.29 0.51 -7.84
CA ASP A 71 22.20 0.07 -6.77
C ASP A 71 22.69 1.25 -5.92
N ALA A 72 23.12 2.33 -6.57
CA ALA A 72 23.56 3.56 -5.91
C ALA A 72 22.43 4.23 -5.11
N ALA A 73 21.18 4.09 -5.56
CA ALA A 73 20.01 4.60 -4.85
C ALA A 73 19.64 3.71 -3.66
N GLN A 74 19.78 2.39 -3.76
CA GLN A 74 19.50 1.45 -2.68
C GLN A 74 20.47 1.63 -1.50
N GLU A 75 21.76 1.78 -1.79
CA GLU A 75 22.76 2.11 -0.76
C GLU A 75 22.47 3.46 -0.08
N ALA A 76 22.13 4.46 -0.90
CA ALA A 76 21.75 5.78 -0.39
C ALA A 76 20.46 5.73 0.44
N ALA A 77 19.49 4.89 0.09
CA ALA A 77 18.24 4.72 0.82
C ALA A 77 18.46 4.08 2.18
N ALA A 78 19.29 3.03 2.26
CA ALA A 78 19.65 2.38 3.52
C ALA A 78 20.30 3.37 4.48
N ARG A 79 21.27 4.16 3.99
CA ARG A 79 21.93 5.20 4.79
C ARG A 79 20.98 6.34 5.18
N ALA A 80 20.18 6.84 4.24
CA ALA A 80 19.19 7.90 4.48
C ALA A 80 18.21 7.51 5.59
N SER A 81 17.67 6.29 5.54
CA SER A 81 16.68 5.81 6.52
C SER A 81 17.23 5.73 7.95
N THR A 82 18.52 5.44 8.10
CA THR A 82 19.18 5.35 9.40
C THR A 82 19.39 6.74 9.99
N LEU A 83 19.97 7.65 9.20
CA LEU A 83 20.21 9.04 9.62
C LEU A 83 18.91 9.81 9.85
N TYR A 84 17.90 9.57 9.02
CA TYR A 84 16.59 10.18 9.16
C TYR A 84 15.93 9.81 10.50
N ARG A 85 15.93 8.52 10.87
CA ARG A 85 15.36 8.08 12.15
C ARG A 85 16.07 8.70 13.35
N ALA A 86 17.41 8.79 13.31
CA ALA A 86 18.18 9.45 14.37
C ALA A 86 17.87 10.95 14.46
N SER A 87 17.79 11.63 13.31
CA SER A 87 17.45 13.05 13.22
C SER A 87 16.05 13.35 13.73
N VAL A 88 15.03 12.57 13.34
CA VAL A 88 13.65 12.68 13.86
C VAL A 88 13.63 12.51 15.37
N ALA A 89 14.28 11.46 15.90
CA ALA A 89 14.31 11.21 17.34
C ALA A 89 14.96 12.38 18.10
N ALA A 90 16.08 12.91 17.62
CA ALA A 90 16.73 14.06 18.26
C ALA A 90 15.87 15.33 18.17
N HIS A 91 15.27 15.61 17.01
CA HIS A 91 14.46 16.81 16.79
C HIS A 91 13.18 16.81 17.64
N ASP A 92 12.58 15.64 17.85
CA ASP A 92 11.29 15.53 18.55
C ASP A 92 11.42 15.52 20.08
N THR A 93 12.63 15.50 20.64
CA THR A 93 12.85 15.52 22.11
C THR A 93 12.74 16.91 22.74
N GLY A 94 12.64 17.97 21.94
CA GLY A 94 12.56 19.35 22.41
C GLY A 94 11.27 19.71 23.16
N PRO A 95 11.30 20.71 24.05
CA PRO A 95 10.09 21.25 24.66
C PRO A 95 9.16 21.84 23.57
N GLY A 96 7.87 21.50 23.62
CA GLY A 96 6.88 21.96 22.64
C GLY A 96 6.81 21.13 21.35
N SER A 97 7.66 20.09 21.20
CA SER A 97 7.67 19.25 19.99
C SER A 97 6.35 18.51 19.77
N ARG A 98 5.68 18.07 20.84
CA ARG A 98 4.38 17.39 20.73
C ARG A 98 3.30 18.31 20.16
N GLU A 99 3.18 19.53 20.71
CA GLU A 99 2.22 20.54 20.24
C GLU A 99 2.53 20.97 18.80
N ALA A 100 3.81 21.13 18.46
CA ALA A 100 4.23 21.45 17.09
C ALA A 100 3.85 20.34 16.10
N LEU A 101 4.06 19.07 16.47
CA LEU A 101 3.65 17.92 15.66
C LEU A 101 2.13 17.83 15.50
N GLN A 102 1.36 18.06 16.57
CA GLN A 102 -0.10 18.10 16.51
C GLN A 102 -0.61 19.23 15.61
N ALA A 103 0.00 20.42 15.69
CA ALA A 103 -0.34 21.55 14.82
C ALA A 103 -0.04 21.23 13.35
N ARG A 104 1.10 20.57 13.07
CA ARG A 104 1.47 20.12 11.72
C ARG A 104 0.52 19.05 11.20
N LEU A 105 0.12 18.09 12.03
CA LEU A 105 -0.88 17.06 11.69
C LEU A 105 -2.23 17.70 11.33
N GLY A 106 -2.70 18.66 12.13
CA GLY A 106 -3.93 19.41 11.83
C GLY A 106 -3.84 20.19 10.51
N GLY A 107 -2.65 20.68 10.14
CA GLY A 107 -2.37 21.26 8.83
C GLY A 107 -2.53 20.23 7.70
N MET A 108 -1.82 19.11 7.80
CA MET A 108 -1.84 18.06 6.77
C MET A 108 -3.24 17.46 6.56
N LEU A 109 -4.05 17.30 7.62
CA LEU A 109 -5.44 16.84 7.51
C LEU A 109 -6.31 17.80 6.70
N ARG A 110 -6.09 19.12 6.81
CA ARG A 110 -6.79 20.11 5.97
C ARG A 110 -6.31 20.04 4.52
N GLU A 111 -5.01 19.89 4.31
CA GLU A 111 -4.44 19.76 2.97
C GLU A 111 -4.92 18.50 2.26
N GLN A 112 -4.97 17.35 2.94
CA GLN A 112 -5.51 16.12 2.38
C GLN A 112 -6.96 16.30 1.93
N ARG A 113 -7.79 16.96 2.76
CA ARG A 113 -9.19 17.28 2.40
C ARG A 113 -9.27 18.24 1.21
N ASN A 114 -8.45 19.28 1.19
CA ASN A 114 -8.42 20.25 0.10
C ASN A 114 -7.97 19.61 -1.23
N ALA A 115 -6.95 18.74 -1.19
CA ALA A 115 -6.48 18.00 -2.35
C ALA A 115 -7.56 17.05 -2.89
N ALA A 116 -8.26 16.33 -2.00
CA ALA A 116 -9.38 15.46 -2.39
C ALA A 116 -10.56 16.24 -3.01
N LEU A 117 -10.89 17.42 -2.45
CA LEU A 117 -11.90 18.31 -3.04
C LEU A 117 -11.47 18.78 -4.43
N ARG A 118 -10.22 19.23 -4.56
CA ARG A 118 -9.66 19.67 -5.85
C ARG A 118 -9.65 18.55 -6.88
N GLU A 119 -9.33 17.32 -6.48
CA GLU A 119 -9.36 16.14 -7.35
C GLU A 119 -10.78 15.92 -7.92
N ARG A 120 -11.80 15.94 -7.06
CA ARG A 120 -13.20 15.80 -7.47
C ARG A 120 -13.64 16.93 -8.40
N ASP A 121 -13.27 18.17 -8.08
CA ASP A 121 -13.66 19.34 -8.86
C ASP A 121 -12.99 19.32 -10.25
N LEU A 122 -11.73 18.88 -10.35
CA LEU A 122 -11.02 18.69 -11.62
C LEU A 122 -11.62 17.54 -12.45
N GLN A 123 -12.00 16.42 -11.82
CA GLN A 123 -12.70 15.32 -12.51
C GLN A 123 -14.05 15.77 -13.10
N ALA A 124 -14.81 16.57 -12.36
CA ALA A 124 -16.04 17.16 -12.85
C ALA A 124 -15.78 18.13 -14.03
N ALA A 125 -14.75 18.98 -13.92
CA ALA A 125 -14.36 19.90 -14.99
C ALA A 125 -13.92 19.16 -16.26
N ILE A 126 -13.13 18.08 -16.14
CA ILE A 126 -12.71 17.24 -17.28
C ILE A 126 -13.93 16.65 -17.98
N SER A 127 -14.90 16.14 -17.22
CA SER A 127 -16.13 15.55 -17.77
C SER A 127 -17.00 16.57 -18.49
N ALA A 128 -17.00 17.84 -18.06
CA ALA A 128 -17.77 18.92 -18.67
C ALA A 128 -17.05 19.59 -19.86
N THR A 129 -15.77 19.28 -20.10
CA THR A 129 -14.94 19.95 -21.12
C THR A 129 -14.93 19.16 -22.42
N GLU A 130 -15.39 19.77 -23.51
CA GLU A 130 -15.38 19.14 -24.84
C GLU A 130 -14.01 19.22 -25.53
N GLY A 131 -13.26 20.31 -25.30
CA GLY A 131 -11.96 20.59 -25.93
C GLY A 131 -10.84 19.64 -25.48
N ALA A 132 -10.11 19.05 -26.44
CA ALA A 132 -9.03 18.11 -26.15
C ALA A 132 -7.84 18.75 -25.41
N ALA A 133 -7.41 19.95 -25.82
CA ALA A 133 -6.30 20.65 -25.18
C ALA A 133 -6.62 21.10 -23.74
N ASP A 134 -7.87 21.50 -23.50
CA ASP A 134 -8.34 21.86 -22.16
C ASP A 134 -8.43 20.64 -21.25
N ARG A 135 -8.93 19.51 -21.78
CA ARG A 135 -8.93 18.22 -21.05
C ARG A 135 -7.52 17.74 -20.71
N GLU A 136 -6.55 17.90 -21.61
CA GLU A 136 -5.15 17.54 -21.34
C GLU A 136 -4.56 18.39 -20.22
N ARG A 137 -4.75 19.72 -20.27
CA ARG A 137 -4.31 20.62 -19.19
C ARG A 137 -4.95 20.26 -17.86
N LEU A 138 -6.28 20.05 -17.83
CA LEU A 138 -6.99 19.66 -16.61
C LEU A 138 -6.55 18.28 -16.11
N GLY A 139 -6.23 17.35 -17.02
CA GLY A 139 -5.66 16.05 -16.68
C GLY A 139 -4.29 16.17 -16.00
N ALA A 140 -3.43 17.08 -16.47
CA ALA A 140 -2.17 17.38 -15.80
C ALA A 140 -2.38 17.99 -14.41
N GLU A 141 -3.34 18.91 -14.25
CA GLU A 141 -3.70 19.45 -12.94
C GLU A 141 -4.27 18.38 -11.99
N LEU A 142 -5.05 17.43 -12.53
CA LEU A 142 -5.59 16.32 -11.76
C LEU A 142 -4.48 15.40 -11.25
N ALA A 143 -3.48 15.10 -12.09
CA ALA A 143 -2.32 14.32 -11.68
C ALA A 143 -1.55 15.00 -10.53
N TRP A 144 -1.41 16.33 -10.58
CA TRP A 144 -0.84 17.11 -9.48
C TRP A 144 -1.69 17.07 -8.20
N ALA A 145 -3.00 17.24 -8.31
CA ALA A 145 -3.90 17.15 -7.16
C ALA A 145 -3.85 15.77 -6.50
N HIS A 146 -3.75 14.72 -7.31
CA HIS A 146 -3.60 13.35 -6.82
C HIS A 146 -2.25 13.11 -6.12
N ASP A 147 -1.13 13.61 -6.68
CA ASP A 147 0.18 13.56 -6.00
C ASP A 147 0.15 14.31 -4.66
N ASP A 148 -0.47 15.50 -4.62
CA ASP A 148 -0.63 16.29 -3.40
C ASP A 148 -1.42 15.51 -2.33
N TRP A 149 -2.50 14.83 -2.72
CA TRP A 149 -3.27 13.99 -1.81
C TRP A 149 -2.44 12.81 -1.28
N ARG A 150 -1.67 12.14 -2.14
CA ARG A 150 -0.79 11.03 -1.73
C ARG A 150 0.28 11.48 -0.75
N ARG A 151 0.92 12.63 -1.00
CA ARG A 151 1.95 13.21 -0.11
C ARG A 151 1.36 13.66 1.22
N ALA A 152 0.19 14.29 1.22
CA ALA A 152 -0.50 14.66 2.45
C ALA A 152 -0.82 13.43 3.30
N THR A 153 -1.27 12.34 2.67
CA THR A 153 -1.58 11.07 3.34
C THR A 153 -0.32 10.44 3.97
N ALA A 154 0.77 10.32 3.21
CA ALA A 154 2.04 9.79 3.73
C ALA A 154 2.57 10.61 4.92
N ARG A 155 2.41 11.93 4.89
CA ARG A 155 2.83 12.83 5.97
C ARG A 155 1.96 12.71 7.21
N ILE A 156 0.65 12.48 7.05
CA ILE A 156 -0.25 12.20 8.18
C ILE A 156 0.21 10.92 8.90
N GLU A 157 0.51 9.86 8.15
CA GLU A 157 1.03 8.60 8.71
C GLU A 157 2.35 8.80 9.46
N GLU A 158 3.30 9.53 8.87
CA GLU A 158 4.57 9.86 9.50
C GLU A 158 4.37 10.64 10.81
N LEU A 159 3.52 11.67 10.81
CA LEU A 159 3.26 12.50 11.98
C LEU A 159 2.58 11.71 13.11
N HIS A 160 1.64 10.82 12.77
CA HIS A 160 1.06 9.89 13.74
C HIS A 160 2.12 8.96 14.34
N ALA A 161 3.03 8.42 13.52
CA ALA A 161 4.12 7.57 14.01
C ALA A 161 5.05 8.33 14.97
N ARG A 162 5.40 9.57 14.65
CA ARG A 162 6.22 10.45 15.49
C ARG A 162 5.53 10.79 16.82
N LEU A 163 4.25 11.16 16.79
CA LEU A 163 3.45 11.42 18.00
C LEU A 163 3.32 10.17 18.90
N THR A 164 3.22 9.00 18.28
CA THR A 164 3.19 7.71 19.00
C THR A 164 4.54 7.45 19.67
N ALA A 165 5.65 7.70 18.98
CA ALA A 165 7.00 7.54 19.53
C ALA A 165 7.28 8.47 20.73
N LEU A 166 6.67 9.67 20.75
CA LEU A 166 6.77 10.61 21.88
C LEU A 166 5.89 10.26 23.09
N THR A 167 4.98 9.29 22.95
CA THR A 167 4.12 8.90 24.07
C THR A 167 4.92 7.98 24.99
N PRO A 168 5.15 8.37 26.27
CA PRO A 168 5.93 7.55 27.20
C PRO A 168 5.33 6.16 27.29
N ARG A 169 6.13 5.13 26.99
CA ARG A 169 5.72 3.76 27.27
C ARG A 169 5.61 3.62 28.79
N PRO A 170 4.52 3.08 29.35
CA PRO A 170 4.48 2.75 30.76
C PRO A 170 5.66 1.83 31.05
N SER A 171 6.52 2.27 31.98
CA SER A 171 7.63 1.47 32.48
C SER A 171 7.04 0.17 33.03
N ARG A 172 7.41 -0.95 32.41
CA ARG A 172 7.15 -2.26 33.00
C ARG A 172 7.83 -2.25 34.37
N PRO A 173 7.15 -2.54 35.49
CA PRO A 173 7.84 -2.72 36.75
C PRO A 173 8.87 -3.83 36.54
N SER A 174 10.14 -3.50 36.71
CA SER A 174 11.23 -4.48 36.72
C SER A 174 10.84 -5.57 37.71
N ALA A 175 10.79 -6.81 37.24
CA ALA A 175 10.63 -7.95 38.13
C ALA A 175 11.74 -7.87 39.20
N PRO A 176 11.42 -8.02 40.50
CA PRO A 176 12.43 -7.99 41.54
C PRO A 176 13.49 -9.05 41.25
N GLY A 177 14.74 -8.61 41.13
CA GLY A 177 15.88 -9.47 40.88
C GLY A 177 15.99 -10.51 41.98
N THR A 178 16.09 -11.78 41.57
CA THR A 178 16.33 -12.92 42.44
C THR A 178 17.71 -12.77 43.09
N GLY A 179 17.74 -12.25 44.31
CA GLY A 179 18.89 -12.39 45.20
C GLY A 179 19.00 -13.85 45.69
N PRO A 180 20.22 -14.34 46.01
CA PRO A 180 20.39 -15.68 46.58
C PRO A 180 19.80 -15.78 47.99
N PRO A 181 19.39 -16.98 48.45
CA PRO A 181 18.58 -17.12 49.66
C PRO A 181 19.46 -16.99 50.91
N ALA A 182 19.04 -16.13 51.85
CA ALA A 182 19.62 -16.08 53.19
C ALA A 182 18.51 -16.18 54.25
N ALA A 183 18.52 -17.36 54.89
CA ALA A 183 18.13 -17.71 56.27
C ALA A 183 16.93 -17.01 56.96
N VAL A 184 15.96 -17.86 57.32
CA VAL A 184 14.84 -17.60 58.24
C VAL A 184 15.31 -17.68 59.70
N ALA A 185 14.87 -16.73 60.54
CA ALA A 185 14.55 -16.95 61.96
C ALA A 185 13.59 -15.85 62.50
N PRO A 186 12.78 -16.11 63.55
CA PRO A 186 11.39 -15.62 63.64
C PRO A 186 11.13 -14.62 64.78
N THR A 187 10.08 -13.77 64.70
CA THR A 187 9.37 -13.27 65.90
C THR A 187 7.96 -12.71 65.61
N ALA A 188 6.98 -13.25 66.37
CA ALA A 188 5.72 -12.73 66.91
C ALA A 188 4.86 -11.65 66.19
N GLY A 189 3.54 -11.93 66.07
CA GLY A 189 2.46 -10.96 65.80
C GLY A 189 2.14 -10.03 67.00
N PRO A 190 1.05 -9.21 67.01
CA PRO A 190 -0.29 -9.53 66.48
C PRO A 190 -1.04 -8.41 65.71
N GLU A 191 -2.19 -8.77 65.12
CA GLU A 191 -3.33 -7.92 64.67
C GLU A 191 -3.98 -7.13 65.85
N PRO A 192 -4.87 -6.09 65.68
CA PRO A 192 -6.11 -6.16 64.87
C PRO A 192 -6.76 -4.84 64.31
N THR A 193 -7.89 -5.05 63.60
CA THR A 193 -9.16 -4.25 63.52
C THR A 193 -9.42 -3.18 62.42
N ALA A 194 -10.58 -3.35 61.75
CA ALA A 194 -11.33 -2.48 60.79
C ALA A 194 -12.18 -1.39 61.52
N PRO A 195 -13.15 -0.61 60.93
CA PRO A 195 -13.73 -0.54 59.57
C PRO A 195 -14.02 0.91 58.99
N ALA A 196 -14.74 0.99 57.86
CA ALA A 196 -15.17 2.16 57.04
C ALA A 196 -16.34 3.00 57.68
N PRO A 197 -16.95 4.09 57.10
CA PRO A 197 -17.65 4.09 55.77
C PRO A 197 -17.85 5.44 54.97
N THR A 198 -18.38 5.29 53.74
CA THR A 198 -19.31 6.12 52.89
C THR A 198 -19.25 7.67 52.79
N ALA A 199 -19.27 8.20 51.54
CA ALA A 199 -20.43 8.89 50.93
C ALA A 199 -20.11 9.51 49.54
N GLY A 200 -20.97 9.29 48.54
CA GLY A 200 -21.10 10.12 47.32
C GLY A 200 -22.25 11.13 47.46
N PRO A 201 -22.41 12.13 46.57
CA PRO A 201 -23.37 11.96 45.46
C PRO A 201 -23.03 12.67 44.11
N ARG A 202 -23.93 12.41 43.15
CA ARG A 202 -24.02 12.68 41.69
C ARG A 202 -24.23 14.16 41.25
N PRO A 203 -24.21 14.46 39.93
CA PRO A 203 -24.19 15.81 39.33
C PRO A 203 -25.58 16.32 38.84
N PRO A 204 -25.71 17.60 38.44
CA PRO A 204 -26.71 18.07 37.48
C PRO A 204 -26.05 18.30 36.10
N GLY A 205 -26.70 18.33 34.94
CA GLY A 205 -28.11 18.45 34.59
C GLY A 205 -28.18 19.22 33.26
N THR A 206 -28.68 18.57 32.22
CA THR A 206 -28.86 19.07 30.84
C THR A 206 -29.90 20.20 30.78
N LEU A 207 -29.68 21.23 29.96
CA LEU A 207 -30.73 22.11 29.46
C LEU A 207 -30.66 22.26 27.93
N VAL A 208 -31.83 22.08 27.33
CA VAL A 208 -32.20 22.23 25.92
C VAL A 208 -33.04 23.52 25.79
N GLY A 209 -32.88 24.27 24.69
CA GLY A 209 -33.76 25.36 24.24
C GLY A 209 -33.00 26.26 23.24
N ALA A 210 -33.12 26.09 21.92
CA ALA A 210 -34.23 26.41 21.01
C ALA A 210 -34.28 27.90 20.56
N LEU A 211 -33.87 28.09 19.30
CA LEU A 211 -34.39 28.98 18.24
C LEU A 211 -34.48 30.51 18.44
N GLY A 212 -33.82 31.23 17.53
CA GLY A 212 -34.10 32.61 17.14
C GLY A 212 -33.41 32.97 15.82
N SER A 213 -34.20 33.12 14.75
CA SER A 213 -33.81 33.52 13.38
C SER A 213 -34.07 35.01 13.17
N GLY A 214 -33.27 35.71 12.36
CA GLY A 214 -33.61 37.05 11.86
C GLY A 214 -32.48 37.93 11.28
N ALA A 215 -32.25 37.80 9.97
CA ALA A 215 -31.97 38.80 8.91
C ALA A 215 -30.95 39.98 9.03
N GLU A 216 -30.09 40.04 7.97
CA GLU A 216 -29.40 41.13 7.22
C GLU A 216 -29.92 42.60 7.35
N ALA A 217 -29.18 43.71 7.14
CA ALA A 217 -27.84 44.11 6.61
C ALA A 217 -27.66 45.65 6.88
N PRO A 218 -26.77 46.46 6.25
CA PRO A 218 -25.34 46.33 5.86
C PRO A 218 -24.44 47.44 6.50
N VAL A 219 -23.12 47.22 6.62
CA VAL A 219 -22.13 48.32 6.69
C VAL A 219 -20.72 47.82 6.31
N GLU A 220 -20.10 48.49 5.34
CA GLU A 220 -18.66 48.48 5.04
C GLU A 220 -18.14 49.94 5.04
N PRO A 221 -16.82 50.20 5.06
CA PRO A 221 -15.76 49.53 5.80
C PRO A 221 -14.92 50.56 6.60
N VAL A 222 -14.28 50.15 7.70
CA VAL A 222 -13.22 50.94 8.33
C VAL A 222 -11.93 50.13 8.37
N VAL A 223 -10.92 50.69 7.73
CA VAL A 223 -9.56 50.17 7.59
C VAL A 223 -8.73 50.67 8.77
N GLN A 224 -8.22 49.76 9.60
CA GLN A 224 -7.11 49.92 10.57
C GLN A 224 -6.92 48.54 11.22
N GLY A 225 -5.75 47.95 11.45
CA GLY A 225 -4.36 48.33 11.37
C GLY A 225 -3.59 47.14 11.99
N LEU A 226 -2.44 46.81 11.43
CA LEU A 226 -1.70 45.56 11.58
C LEU A 226 -1.22 45.27 13.03
N GLY A 227 -1.63 44.11 13.58
CA GLY A 227 -0.93 43.44 14.67
C GLY A 227 -0.04 42.31 14.12
N PRO A 228 1.09 41.97 14.76
CA PRO A 228 2.05 41.02 14.20
C PRO A 228 1.45 39.61 14.13
N ALA A 229 1.28 39.13 12.90
CA ALA A 229 0.79 37.79 12.62
C ALA A 229 1.79 36.74 13.14
N ARG A 230 1.30 35.83 13.98
CA ARG A 230 2.02 34.61 14.35
C ARG A 230 2.37 33.81 13.08
N PRO A 231 3.59 33.26 12.96
CA PRO A 231 3.97 32.47 11.80
C PRO A 231 3.09 31.23 11.69
N ARG A 232 2.42 31.06 10.55
CA ARG A 232 1.63 29.86 10.20
C ARG A 232 2.56 28.62 10.16
N PRO A 233 2.05 27.41 10.49
CA PRO A 233 2.86 26.18 10.46
C PRO A 233 3.38 25.91 9.04
N ARG A 234 4.70 25.71 8.91
CA ARG A 234 5.47 25.81 7.65
C ARG A 234 5.48 24.54 6.79
N GLY A 235 4.83 23.46 7.21
CA GLY A 235 4.78 22.19 6.46
C GLY A 235 3.82 22.16 5.26
N ALA A 236 3.01 23.21 5.09
CA ALA A 236 1.89 23.28 4.13
C ALA A 236 2.27 23.66 2.68
N ARG A 237 3.55 23.89 2.40
CA ARG A 237 3.99 24.63 1.21
C ARG A 237 4.42 23.76 0.03
N PHE A 238 4.67 22.47 0.26
CA PHE A 238 4.83 21.51 -0.82
C PHE A 238 3.48 21.07 -1.43
N ALA A 239 2.36 21.66 -1.00
CA ALA A 239 1.00 21.42 -1.49
C ALA A 239 0.35 22.74 -1.97
N GLY A 240 0.77 23.21 -3.15
CA GLY A 240 -0.13 23.74 -4.17
C GLY A 240 -0.44 25.24 -4.16
N ALA A 241 0.25 26.00 -5.00
CA ALA A 241 -0.28 27.15 -5.74
C ALA A 241 0.41 27.19 -7.13
N GLY A 242 -0.39 27.21 -8.20
CA GLY A 242 0.06 27.00 -9.57
C GLY A 242 0.66 28.23 -10.26
N GLY A 243 1.42 27.97 -11.33
CA GLY A 243 1.87 28.93 -12.33
C GLY A 243 2.34 28.17 -13.57
N GLY A 244 1.65 28.36 -14.69
CA GLY A 244 1.85 27.62 -15.94
C GLY A 244 3.12 28.00 -16.71
N GLY A 245 3.53 27.14 -17.63
CA GLY A 245 4.61 27.41 -18.58
C GLY A 245 5.11 26.19 -19.35
N THR A 246 4.52 25.97 -20.53
CA THR A 246 5.12 25.50 -21.80
C THR A 246 6.13 24.33 -21.81
N ALA A 247 5.74 23.26 -22.52
CA ALA A 247 6.58 22.15 -22.96
C ALA A 247 7.31 22.43 -24.29
N ALA A 248 8.52 21.87 -24.43
CA ALA A 248 9.25 21.62 -25.69
C ALA A 248 10.33 20.53 -25.45
N PRO A 249 10.90 19.86 -26.48
CA PRO A 249 10.84 18.39 -26.61
C PRO A 249 12.17 17.64 -26.46
N THR A 250 12.09 16.31 -26.33
CA THR A 250 13.20 15.34 -26.31
C THR A 250 13.65 14.93 -27.71
N PRO A 251 14.96 14.71 -27.95
CA PRO A 251 15.42 13.92 -29.09
C PRO A 251 15.75 12.47 -28.70
N ALA A 252 15.41 11.58 -29.63
CA ALA A 252 15.63 10.14 -29.60
C ALA A 252 17.12 9.74 -29.74
N SER A 253 17.45 8.51 -29.36
CA SER A 253 18.68 7.83 -29.77
C SER A 253 18.42 6.36 -30.14
N PRO A 254 19.28 5.77 -31.00
CA PRO A 254 18.93 4.64 -31.86
C PRO A 254 19.40 3.27 -31.33
N ALA A 255 18.74 2.22 -31.80
CA ALA A 255 19.05 0.81 -31.54
C ALA A 255 20.17 0.27 -32.46
N PRO A 256 20.94 -0.75 -32.04
CA PRO A 256 21.90 -1.47 -32.89
C PRO A 256 21.28 -2.71 -33.58
N PRO A 257 21.89 -3.22 -34.68
CA PRO A 257 21.32 -4.29 -35.50
C PRO A 257 21.64 -5.70 -34.98
N LEU A 258 20.73 -6.64 -35.22
CA LEU A 258 20.91 -8.08 -35.03
C LEU A 258 21.41 -8.72 -36.33
N ALA A 259 22.48 -9.51 -36.20
CA ALA A 259 23.08 -10.30 -37.26
C ALA A 259 22.33 -11.62 -37.47
N GLU A 260 22.27 -12.02 -38.73
CA GLU A 260 21.77 -13.29 -39.25
C GLU A 260 22.66 -14.45 -38.79
N GLY A 261 22.04 -15.56 -38.36
CA GLY A 261 22.71 -16.80 -37.98
C GLY A 261 21.89 -18.00 -38.45
N GLY A 262 22.47 -18.80 -39.35
CA GLY A 262 21.82 -19.86 -40.10
C GLY A 262 21.30 -21.03 -39.28
N THR A 263 20.25 -21.65 -39.82
CA THR A 263 19.67 -22.91 -39.40
C THR A 263 20.50 -24.08 -39.93
N GLU A 264 21.19 -24.79 -39.04
CA GLU A 264 21.70 -26.15 -39.29
C GLU A 264 21.04 -27.15 -38.34
N VAL A 265 20.47 -28.19 -38.94
CA VAL A 265 19.82 -29.35 -38.32
C VAL A 265 20.88 -30.33 -37.84
N PRO A 266 20.80 -30.89 -36.61
CA PRO A 266 21.56 -32.08 -36.28
C PRO A 266 20.70 -33.33 -36.46
N ALA A 267 21.18 -34.17 -37.38
CA ALA A 267 20.76 -35.55 -37.57
C ALA A 267 21.03 -36.40 -36.32
N THR A 268 20.12 -37.35 -36.08
CA THR A 268 20.28 -38.41 -35.09
C THR A 268 21.37 -39.41 -35.51
N PRO A 269 22.20 -39.91 -34.58
CA PRO A 269 22.89 -41.17 -34.79
C PRO A 269 22.10 -42.31 -34.14
N ARG A 270 21.61 -43.21 -34.98
CA ARG A 270 21.18 -44.56 -34.59
C ARG A 270 22.40 -45.36 -34.11
N GLY A 271 22.36 -45.83 -32.87
CA GLY A 271 23.36 -46.72 -32.30
C GLY A 271 22.70 -47.80 -31.46
N ALA A 272 22.16 -48.82 -32.12
CA ALA A 272 21.68 -50.04 -31.47
C ALA A 272 22.87 -50.96 -31.17
N ARG A 273 23.52 -50.84 -30.00
CA ARG A 273 24.40 -51.87 -29.43
C ARG A 273 24.45 -51.73 -27.91
N PHE A 274 23.46 -52.26 -27.21
CA PHE A 274 23.58 -52.97 -25.93
C PHE A 274 22.25 -53.68 -25.67
N ALA A 275 22.06 -54.80 -26.37
CA ALA A 275 21.12 -55.82 -25.97
C ALA A 275 21.86 -56.79 -25.04
N GLY A 276 21.26 -57.05 -23.87
CA GLY A 276 21.49 -58.26 -23.09
C GLY A 276 22.52 -58.18 -21.97
N ALA A 277 22.09 -57.73 -20.79
CA ALA A 277 22.50 -58.37 -19.54
C ALA A 277 21.45 -58.09 -18.44
N TYR A 278 20.92 -59.19 -17.90
CA TYR A 278 19.95 -59.33 -16.80
C TYR A 278 18.47 -59.14 -17.16
N ASP A 279 17.87 -60.25 -17.61
CA ASP A 279 16.65 -60.73 -16.99
C ASP A 279 16.80 -60.64 -15.47
N GLY A 280 16.12 -59.67 -14.89
CA GLY A 280 15.93 -59.55 -13.46
C GLY A 280 14.50 -59.10 -13.23
N GLU A 281 13.63 -60.02 -12.87
CA GLU A 281 12.27 -59.79 -12.35
C GLU A 281 12.21 -58.84 -11.12
N GLY A 282 13.35 -58.29 -10.69
CA GLY A 282 13.50 -57.25 -9.67
C GLY A 282 13.68 -55.82 -10.18
N GLY A 283 13.92 -55.56 -11.47
CA GLY A 283 14.18 -54.21 -12.00
C GLY A 283 12.95 -53.29 -12.02
N GLY A 284 11.79 -53.83 -12.41
CA GLY A 284 10.50 -53.14 -12.32
C GLY A 284 10.02 -52.94 -10.88
N LYS A 285 10.34 -53.89 -9.98
CA LYS A 285 10.03 -53.79 -8.54
C LYS A 285 10.90 -52.74 -7.84
N ARG A 286 12.19 -52.61 -8.19
CA ARG A 286 13.06 -51.53 -7.70
C ARG A 286 12.59 -50.16 -8.17
N ARG A 287 12.37 -49.96 -9.48
CA ARG A 287 11.83 -48.69 -10.00
C ARG A 287 10.47 -48.30 -9.40
N LYS A 288 9.57 -49.28 -9.18
CA LYS A 288 8.28 -49.05 -8.50
C LYS A 288 8.44 -48.71 -7.02
N ARG A 289 9.40 -49.34 -6.32
CA ARG A 289 9.72 -49.05 -4.91
C ARG A 289 10.39 -47.68 -4.75
N ASP A 290 11.28 -47.31 -5.66
CA ASP A 290 11.96 -46.01 -5.66
C ASP A 290 10.96 -44.89 -5.96
N LYS A 291 10.03 -45.10 -6.91
CA LYS A 291 8.91 -44.18 -7.17
C LYS A 291 7.96 -44.07 -5.96
N ALA A 292 7.58 -45.19 -5.34
CA ALA A 292 6.74 -45.17 -4.15
C ALA A 292 7.43 -44.49 -2.94
N ALA A 293 8.75 -44.59 -2.83
CA ALA A 293 9.53 -43.89 -1.81
C ALA A 293 9.61 -42.37 -2.08
N ASP A 294 9.77 -41.95 -3.35
CA ASP A 294 9.72 -40.53 -3.75
C ASP A 294 8.32 -39.93 -3.57
N ASP A 295 7.27 -40.64 -3.97
CA ASP A 295 5.88 -40.26 -3.75
C ASP A 295 5.57 -40.13 -2.24
N GLY A 296 6.08 -41.07 -1.42
CA GLY A 296 5.97 -41.01 0.03
C GLY A 296 6.70 -39.80 0.66
N GLN A 297 7.89 -39.45 0.15
CA GLN A 297 8.61 -38.26 0.59
C GLN A 297 7.89 -36.97 0.19
N ARG A 298 7.31 -36.92 -1.02
CA ARG A 298 6.50 -35.78 -1.49
C ARG A 298 5.28 -35.57 -0.60
N LEU A 299 4.52 -36.62 -0.32
CA LEU A 299 3.34 -36.56 0.56
C LEU A 299 3.73 -36.15 1.99
N ALA A 300 4.87 -36.61 2.49
CA ALA A 300 5.38 -36.20 3.81
C ALA A 300 5.75 -34.71 3.85
N ARG A 301 6.36 -34.17 2.78
CA ARG A 301 6.67 -32.73 2.66
C ARG A 301 5.38 -31.90 2.60
N GLU A 302 4.42 -32.28 1.77
CA GLU A 302 3.12 -31.61 1.69
C GLU A 302 2.36 -31.64 3.02
N ALA A 303 2.42 -32.76 3.75
CA ALA A 303 1.85 -32.87 5.09
C ALA A 303 2.56 -31.96 6.10
N ALA A 304 3.90 -31.89 6.06
CA ALA A 304 4.69 -31.01 6.90
C ALA A 304 4.41 -29.53 6.62
N GLU A 305 4.27 -29.15 5.35
CA GLU A 305 3.90 -27.79 4.91
C GLU A 305 2.51 -27.41 5.37
N ARG A 306 1.51 -28.30 5.24
CA ARG A 306 0.16 -28.10 5.78
C ARG A 306 0.17 -27.94 7.30
N ALA A 307 0.96 -28.75 8.01
CA ALA A 307 1.11 -28.62 9.46
C ALA A 307 1.79 -27.30 9.85
N ALA A 308 2.78 -26.84 9.09
CA ALA A 308 3.44 -25.55 9.31
C ALA A 308 2.48 -24.37 9.04
N ALA A 309 1.67 -24.45 7.99
CA ALA A 309 0.64 -23.45 7.69
C ALA A 309 -0.38 -23.33 8.82
N ARG A 310 -0.86 -24.46 9.36
CA ARG A 310 -1.77 -24.48 10.52
C ARG A 310 -1.15 -23.88 11.77
N ARG A 311 0.11 -24.23 12.09
CA ARG A 311 0.81 -23.63 13.25
C ARG A 311 0.94 -22.12 13.11
N ALA A 312 1.38 -21.64 11.94
CA ALA A 312 1.49 -20.20 11.68
C ALA A 312 0.14 -19.48 11.80
N ALA A 313 -0.93 -20.08 11.28
CA ALA A 313 -2.29 -19.55 11.42
C ALA A 313 -2.73 -19.46 12.89
N GLN A 314 -2.54 -20.54 13.66
CA GLN A 314 -2.86 -20.58 15.10
C GLN A 314 -2.08 -19.53 15.90
N GLU A 315 -0.80 -19.34 15.61
CA GLU A 315 0.02 -18.31 16.24
C GLU A 315 -0.49 -16.89 15.92
N ALA A 316 -0.88 -16.63 14.67
CA ALA A 316 -1.46 -15.35 14.27
C ALA A 316 -2.82 -15.10 14.93
N VAL A 317 -3.70 -16.11 14.97
CA VAL A 317 -5.01 -16.02 15.65
C VAL A 317 -4.83 -15.79 17.15
N ALA A 318 -3.92 -16.50 17.80
CA ALA A 318 -3.62 -16.28 19.23
C ALA A 318 -3.06 -14.88 19.49
N ARG A 319 -2.22 -14.35 18.58
CA ARG A 319 -1.72 -12.97 18.64
C ARG A 319 -2.86 -11.97 18.47
N LEU A 320 -3.74 -12.17 17.50
CA LEU A 320 -4.92 -11.33 17.26
C LEU A 320 -5.85 -11.31 18.46
N GLY A 321 -6.20 -12.47 19.02
CA GLY A 321 -7.06 -12.57 20.20
C GLY A 321 -6.50 -11.79 21.39
N ARG A 322 -5.19 -11.89 21.66
CA ARG A 322 -4.54 -11.09 22.73
C ARG A 322 -4.59 -9.59 22.45
N LEU A 323 -4.37 -9.16 21.21
CA LEU A 323 -4.42 -7.75 20.83
C LEU A 323 -5.84 -7.17 20.94
N ARG A 324 -6.85 -7.93 20.49
CA ARG A 324 -8.27 -7.57 20.61
C ARG A 324 -8.71 -7.46 22.06
N ALA A 325 -8.35 -8.45 22.90
CA ALA A 325 -8.64 -8.41 24.34
C ALA A 325 -7.99 -7.22 25.06
N ALA A 326 -6.82 -6.77 24.58
CA ALA A 326 -6.13 -5.58 25.10
C ALA A 326 -6.63 -4.25 24.49
N GLY A 327 -7.65 -4.25 23.62
CA GLY A 327 -8.14 -3.05 22.94
C GLY A 327 -7.18 -2.46 21.90
N ARG A 328 -6.15 -3.19 21.49
CA ARG A 328 -5.08 -2.73 20.57
C ARG A 328 -5.47 -3.01 19.11
N SER A 329 -6.54 -2.37 18.65
CA SER A 329 -7.14 -2.60 17.34
C SER A 329 -6.22 -2.29 16.15
N GLY A 330 -5.41 -1.24 16.23
CA GLY A 330 -4.46 -0.88 15.17
C GLY A 330 -3.37 -1.94 14.97
N GLU A 331 -2.84 -2.50 16.06
CA GLU A 331 -1.85 -3.57 15.97
C GLU A 331 -2.46 -4.89 15.49
N ALA A 332 -3.71 -5.17 15.85
CA ALA A 332 -4.44 -6.30 15.30
C ALA A 332 -4.63 -6.16 13.78
N HIS A 333 -4.91 -4.96 13.29
CA HIS A 333 -4.98 -4.68 11.87
C HIS A 333 -3.63 -4.91 11.16
N VAL A 334 -2.50 -4.46 11.74
CA VAL A 334 -1.17 -4.73 11.19
C VAL A 334 -0.91 -6.24 11.04
N VAL A 335 -1.34 -7.07 12.00
CA VAL A 335 -1.23 -8.53 11.88
C VAL A 335 -2.00 -9.05 10.67
N LEU A 336 -3.19 -8.51 10.39
CA LEU A 336 -4.00 -8.91 9.24
C LEU A 336 -3.39 -8.44 7.92
N CYS A 337 -2.81 -7.24 7.85
CA CYS A 337 -2.07 -6.76 6.68
C CYS A 337 -0.82 -7.63 6.41
N GLU A 338 -0.05 -7.95 7.45
CA GLU A 338 1.10 -8.87 7.38
C GLU A 338 0.65 -10.25 6.87
N ALA A 339 -0.49 -10.73 7.38
CA ALA A 339 -1.04 -12.02 7.02
C ALA A 339 -1.61 -12.08 5.59
N ALA A 340 -2.22 -11.01 5.10
CA ALA A 340 -2.71 -10.92 3.73
C ALA A 340 -1.58 -11.09 2.70
N ALA A 341 -0.35 -10.71 3.05
CA ALA A 341 0.83 -10.87 2.20
C ALA A 341 1.48 -12.26 2.29
N TRP A 342 0.92 -13.20 3.05
CA TRP A 342 1.44 -14.56 3.15
C TRP A 342 1.35 -15.32 1.82
N PRO A 343 2.12 -16.43 1.66
CA PRO A 343 1.96 -17.32 0.52
C PRO A 343 0.50 -17.77 0.38
N ALA A 344 -0.06 -17.68 -0.83
CA ALA A 344 -1.48 -17.91 -1.10
C ALA A 344 -2.04 -19.23 -0.50
N PRO A 345 -1.33 -20.38 -0.53
CA PRO A 345 -1.84 -21.63 0.07
C PRO A 345 -2.07 -21.56 1.59
N ARG A 346 -1.53 -20.56 2.30
CA ARG A 346 -1.72 -20.38 3.75
C ARG A 346 -2.96 -19.55 4.09
N LEU A 347 -3.47 -18.75 3.16
CA LEU A 347 -4.57 -17.82 3.41
C LEU A 347 -5.89 -18.53 3.75
N PRO A 348 -6.29 -19.61 3.05
CA PRO A 348 -7.51 -20.35 3.43
C PRO A 348 -7.41 -20.98 4.81
N VAL A 349 -6.24 -21.49 5.18
CA VAL A 349 -5.98 -22.08 6.50
C VAL A 349 -6.11 -21.02 7.59
N LEU A 350 -5.57 -19.82 7.37
CA LEU A 350 -5.73 -18.71 8.31
C LEU A 350 -7.19 -18.29 8.46
N ALA A 351 -7.92 -18.15 7.37
CA ALA A 351 -9.34 -17.78 7.42
C ALA A 351 -10.15 -18.82 8.23
N GLU A 352 -9.89 -20.11 8.02
CA GLU A 352 -10.52 -21.21 8.76
C GLU A 352 -10.19 -21.15 10.26
N GLU A 353 -8.94 -20.89 10.64
CA GLU A 353 -8.55 -20.73 12.05
C GLU A 353 -9.15 -19.47 12.71
N LEU A 354 -9.31 -18.38 11.95
CA LEU A 354 -10.00 -17.17 12.44
C LEU A 354 -11.47 -17.46 12.72
N GLU A 355 -12.16 -18.18 11.82
CA GLU A 355 -13.57 -18.59 12.02
C GLU A 355 -13.72 -19.50 13.24
N ARG A 356 -12.84 -20.50 13.39
CA ARG A 356 -12.81 -21.40 14.56
C ARG A 356 -12.64 -20.64 15.88
N ALA A 357 -11.89 -19.55 15.87
CA ALA A 357 -11.67 -18.70 17.04
C ALA A 357 -12.78 -17.66 17.26
N GLY A 358 -13.84 -17.65 16.44
CA GLY A 358 -14.93 -16.68 16.53
C GLY A 358 -14.57 -15.28 16.02
N LEU A 359 -13.48 -15.14 15.26
CA LEU A 359 -12.98 -13.88 14.72
C LEU A 359 -13.49 -13.62 13.29
N GLY A 360 -14.77 -13.88 13.02
CA GLY A 360 -15.35 -13.75 11.67
C GLY A 360 -15.27 -12.33 11.08
N ALA A 361 -15.27 -11.29 11.91
CA ALA A 361 -15.03 -9.92 11.47
C ALA A 361 -13.60 -9.73 10.92
N ASP A 362 -12.61 -10.40 11.52
CA ASP A 362 -11.21 -10.34 11.07
C ASP A 362 -11.01 -11.08 9.74
N VAL A 363 -11.83 -12.09 9.42
CA VAL A 363 -11.84 -12.72 8.08
C VAL A 363 -12.28 -11.72 7.02
N SER A 364 -13.30 -10.91 7.30
CA SER A 364 -13.75 -9.87 6.37
C SER A 364 -12.67 -8.81 6.15
N THR A 365 -11.96 -8.40 7.21
CA THR A 365 -10.80 -7.52 7.09
C THR A 365 -9.67 -8.16 6.30
N LEU A 366 -9.34 -9.43 6.55
CA LEU A 366 -8.32 -10.16 5.80
C LEU A 366 -8.62 -10.19 4.29
N LEU A 367 -9.85 -10.51 3.90
CA LEU A 367 -10.27 -10.52 2.49
C LEU A 367 -10.18 -9.14 1.85
N TRP A 368 -10.51 -8.08 2.60
CA TRP A 368 -10.34 -6.70 2.13
C TRP A 368 -8.86 -6.37 1.86
N GLU A 369 -7.97 -6.70 2.79
CA GLU A 369 -6.52 -6.49 2.61
C GLU A 369 -5.97 -7.31 1.43
N MET A 370 -6.48 -8.54 1.24
CA MET A 370 -6.13 -9.38 0.09
C MET A 370 -6.54 -8.74 -1.24
N ALA A 371 -7.65 -8.00 -1.29
CA ALA A 371 -8.13 -7.34 -2.50
C ALA A 371 -7.15 -6.24 -2.98
N CYS A 372 -6.35 -5.69 -2.06
CA CYS A 372 -5.34 -4.68 -2.32
C CYS A 372 -4.00 -5.24 -2.80
N LEU A 373 -3.83 -6.57 -2.87
CA LEU A 373 -2.59 -7.19 -3.34
C LEU A 373 -2.31 -6.87 -4.82
N PRO A 374 -1.03 -6.90 -5.28
CA PRO A 374 -0.72 -6.82 -6.70
C PRO A 374 -1.43 -7.91 -7.53
N PRO A 375 -1.75 -7.69 -8.82
CA PRO A 375 -2.57 -8.58 -9.65
C PRO A 375 -2.21 -10.07 -9.56
N THR A 376 -0.92 -10.41 -9.67
CA THR A 376 -0.46 -11.81 -9.59
C THR A 376 -0.72 -12.45 -8.22
N ARG A 377 -0.52 -11.70 -7.13
CA ARG A 377 -0.75 -12.20 -5.78
C ARG A 377 -2.25 -12.30 -5.45
N LEU A 378 -3.04 -11.35 -5.94
CA LEU A 378 -4.50 -11.37 -5.85
C LEU A 378 -5.07 -12.61 -6.56
N ALA A 379 -4.64 -12.88 -7.79
CA ALA A 379 -5.04 -14.05 -8.56
C ALA A 379 -4.70 -15.36 -7.83
N ALA A 380 -3.47 -15.48 -7.33
CA ALA A 380 -3.04 -16.65 -6.56
C ALA A 380 -3.84 -16.84 -5.27
N ALA A 381 -4.16 -15.75 -4.58
CA ALA A 381 -4.96 -15.76 -3.36
C ALA A 381 -6.41 -16.19 -3.61
N ALA A 382 -7.04 -15.67 -4.67
CA ALA A 382 -8.38 -16.07 -5.08
C ALA A 382 -8.43 -17.56 -5.42
N GLU A 383 -7.45 -18.05 -6.20
CA GLU A 383 -7.41 -19.46 -6.59
C GLU A 383 -7.12 -20.39 -5.41
N ALA A 384 -6.27 -19.97 -4.47
CA ALA A 384 -6.03 -20.73 -3.25
C ALA A 384 -7.31 -20.87 -2.40
N LEU A 385 -8.16 -19.84 -2.34
CA LEU A 385 -9.46 -19.91 -1.68
C LEU A 385 -10.41 -20.88 -2.39
N VAL A 386 -10.50 -20.80 -3.71
CA VAL A 386 -11.35 -21.71 -4.52
C VAL A 386 -10.88 -23.17 -4.37
N THR A 387 -9.57 -23.43 -4.47
CA THR A 387 -8.98 -24.77 -4.29
C THR A 387 -9.23 -25.34 -2.90
N ALA A 388 -9.41 -24.47 -1.89
CA ALA A 388 -9.73 -24.85 -0.52
C ALA A 388 -11.24 -24.90 -0.23
N ASP A 389 -12.10 -25.02 -1.26
CA ASP A 389 -13.57 -25.05 -1.15
C ASP A 389 -14.20 -23.76 -0.56
N ARG A 390 -13.44 -22.65 -0.53
CA ARG A 390 -13.92 -21.32 -0.10
C ARG A 390 -14.22 -20.44 -1.33
N THR A 391 -14.96 -21.00 -2.29
CA THR A 391 -15.28 -20.35 -3.58
C THR A 391 -15.95 -18.99 -3.41
N ALA A 392 -16.91 -18.87 -2.48
CA ALA A 392 -17.60 -17.61 -2.23
C ALA A 392 -16.66 -16.47 -1.80
N ASP A 393 -15.59 -16.80 -1.07
CA ASP A 393 -14.59 -15.83 -0.64
C ASP A 393 -13.63 -15.46 -1.77
N GLY A 394 -13.22 -16.44 -2.59
CA GLY A 394 -12.43 -16.18 -3.81
C GLY A 394 -13.19 -15.30 -4.80
N GLU A 395 -14.47 -15.59 -5.02
CA GLU A 395 -15.37 -14.78 -5.86
C GLU A 395 -15.60 -13.38 -5.29
N ARG A 396 -15.80 -13.25 -3.97
CA ARG A 396 -15.93 -11.94 -3.30
C ARG A 396 -14.68 -11.09 -3.53
N LEU A 397 -13.51 -11.69 -3.38
CA LEU A 397 -12.22 -11.06 -3.59
C LEU A 397 -12.06 -10.55 -5.03
N LEU A 398 -12.38 -11.40 -6.02
CA LEU A 398 -12.35 -11.01 -7.44
C LEU A 398 -13.34 -9.89 -7.74
N ARG A 399 -14.57 -9.98 -7.20
CA ARG A 399 -15.60 -8.96 -7.41
C ARG A 399 -15.20 -7.61 -6.82
N GLN A 400 -14.52 -7.57 -5.68
CA GLN A 400 -14.00 -6.33 -5.09
C GLN A 400 -12.92 -5.69 -5.96
N SER A 401 -12.12 -6.51 -6.66
CA SER A 401 -11.00 -6.01 -7.48
C SER A 401 -11.42 -5.26 -8.74
N VAL A 402 -12.68 -5.35 -9.19
CA VAL A 402 -13.16 -4.64 -10.40
C VAL A 402 -13.19 -3.12 -10.25
N SER A 403 -13.14 -2.62 -9.01
CA SER A 403 -13.02 -1.19 -8.70
C SER A 403 -11.63 -0.62 -8.99
N ARG A 404 -10.63 -1.46 -9.27
CA ARG A 404 -9.27 -1.07 -9.66
C ARG A 404 -9.22 -0.48 -11.07
N PRO A 405 -8.11 0.16 -11.48
CA PRO A 405 -7.91 0.57 -12.86
C PRO A 405 -8.06 -0.61 -13.83
N ALA A 406 -8.68 -0.36 -14.99
CA ALA A 406 -8.96 -1.41 -15.99
C ALA A 406 -7.72 -2.23 -16.40
N PRO A 407 -6.52 -1.64 -16.58
CA PRO A 407 -5.30 -2.41 -16.81
C PRO A 407 -4.95 -3.41 -15.70
N GLU A 408 -5.13 -3.04 -14.43
CA GLU A 408 -4.83 -3.94 -13.30
C GLU A 408 -5.83 -5.11 -13.21
N VAL A 409 -7.09 -4.88 -13.58
CA VAL A 409 -8.09 -5.95 -13.69
C VAL A 409 -7.71 -6.92 -14.80
N ALA A 410 -7.25 -6.41 -15.95
CA ALA A 410 -6.74 -7.22 -17.05
C ALA A 410 -5.52 -8.05 -16.64
N HIS A 411 -4.54 -7.45 -15.95
CA HIS A 411 -3.38 -8.19 -15.43
C HIS A 411 -3.77 -9.27 -14.42
N THR A 412 -4.84 -9.06 -13.64
CA THR A 412 -5.36 -10.07 -12.72
C THR A 412 -6.01 -11.23 -13.49
N ALA A 413 -6.79 -10.94 -14.53
CA ALA A 413 -7.36 -11.96 -15.42
C ALA A 413 -6.27 -12.77 -16.14
N GLN A 414 -5.24 -12.11 -16.65
CA GLN A 414 -4.08 -12.77 -17.26
C GLN A 414 -3.32 -13.65 -16.25
N ALA A 415 -3.12 -13.18 -15.02
CA ALA A 415 -2.48 -13.97 -13.98
C ALA A 415 -3.29 -15.22 -13.61
N LEU A 416 -4.63 -15.14 -13.60
CA LEU A 416 -5.51 -16.30 -13.41
C LEU A 416 -5.37 -17.29 -14.58
N LEU A 417 -5.36 -16.82 -15.82
CA LEU A 417 -5.16 -17.67 -17.00
C LEU A 417 -3.80 -18.37 -16.97
N ALA A 418 -2.72 -17.63 -16.65
CA ALA A 418 -1.37 -18.17 -16.53
C ALA A 418 -1.26 -19.21 -15.39
N ALA A 419 -2.06 -19.07 -14.33
CA ALA A 419 -2.15 -20.04 -13.24
C ALA A 419 -3.04 -21.26 -13.55
N GLY A 420 -3.65 -21.33 -14.75
CA GLY A 420 -4.55 -22.41 -15.13
C GLY A 420 -5.95 -22.30 -14.52
N ALA A 421 -6.39 -21.09 -14.14
CA ALA A 421 -7.68 -20.79 -13.52
C ALA A 421 -8.64 -20.03 -14.46
N PRO A 422 -9.07 -20.61 -15.60
CA PRO A 422 -9.91 -19.91 -16.59
C PRO A 422 -11.30 -19.56 -16.06
N ARG A 423 -11.83 -20.34 -15.11
CA ARG A 423 -13.12 -20.05 -14.45
C ARG A 423 -13.04 -18.78 -13.61
N GLY A 424 -11.96 -18.60 -12.87
CA GLY A 424 -11.72 -17.38 -12.09
C GLY A 424 -11.56 -16.16 -13.00
N ALA A 425 -10.85 -16.30 -14.12
CA ALA A 425 -10.70 -15.24 -15.10
C ALA A 425 -12.05 -14.84 -15.72
N ALA A 426 -12.85 -15.82 -16.15
CA ALA A 426 -14.19 -15.58 -16.70
C ALA A 426 -15.11 -14.88 -15.69
N PHE A 427 -15.10 -15.32 -14.43
CA PHE A 427 -15.86 -14.69 -13.36
C PHE A 427 -15.46 -13.21 -13.14
N LEU A 428 -14.15 -12.92 -13.14
CA LEU A 428 -13.65 -11.56 -12.98
C LEU A 428 -14.08 -10.65 -14.14
N LEU A 429 -14.00 -11.15 -15.38
CA LEU A 429 -14.39 -10.40 -16.56
C LEU A 429 -15.90 -10.17 -16.64
N GLU A 430 -16.72 -11.17 -16.27
CA GLU A 430 -18.17 -10.97 -16.14
C GLU A 430 -18.49 -9.93 -15.05
N ALA A 431 -17.82 -9.98 -13.90
CA ALA A 431 -17.98 -8.99 -12.84
C ALA A 431 -17.58 -7.59 -13.32
N LEU A 432 -16.53 -7.46 -14.14
CA LEU A 432 -16.12 -6.19 -14.75
C LEU A 432 -17.22 -5.65 -15.69
N VAL A 433 -17.74 -6.48 -16.60
CA VAL A 433 -18.79 -6.08 -17.55
C VAL A 433 -20.07 -5.65 -16.83
N ARG A 434 -20.43 -6.30 -15.72
CA ARG A 434 -21.61 -5.92 -14.91
C ARG A 434 -21.41 -4.63 -14.13
N ALA A 435 -20.18 -4.31 -13.73
CA ALA A 435 -19.88 -3.22 -12.79
C ALA A 435 -19.41 -1.92 -13.45
N ARG A 436 -18.93 -1.98 -14.70
CA ARG A 436 -18.27 -0.86 -15.41
C ARG A 436 -18.93 -0.58 -16.76
N THR A 437 -18.62 0.58 -17.35
CA THR A 437 -19.13 0.89 -18.70
C THR A 437 -18.45 0.01 -19.76
N PRO A 438 -19.08 -0.19 -20.94
CA PRO A 438 -18.47 -0.90 -22.05
C PRO A 438 -17.10 -0.35 -22.46
N GLU A 439 -16.89 0.97 -22.40
CA GLU A 439 -15.62 1.64 -22.72
C GLU A 439 -14.54 1.37 -21.66
N GLU A 440 -14.93 1.24 -20.38
CA GLU A 440 -14.02 0.84 -19.30
C GLU A 440 -13.60 -0.62 -19.43
N ALA A 441 -14.55 -1.51 -19.79
CA ALA A 441 -14.24 -2.91 -20.07
C ALA A 441 -13.36 -3.05 -21.33
N ALA A 442 -13.61 -2.26 -22.38
CA ALA A 442 -12.77 -2.21 -23.58
C ALA A 442 -11.33 -1.76 -23.28
N ARG A 443 -11.14 -0.84 -22.31
CA ARG A 443 -9.80 -0.44 -21.85
C ARG A 443 -9.02 -1.60 -21.21
N ALA A 444 -9.69 -2.53 -20.52
CA ALA A 444 -9.03 -3.73 -20.00
C ALA A 444 -8.55 -4.65 -21.14
N ALA A 445 -9.33 -4.75 -22.22
CA ALA A 445 -8.97 -5.55 -23.39
C ALA A 445 -7.70 -5.05 -24.10
N ALA A 446 -7.38 -3.76 -24.00
CA ALA A 446 -6.21 -3.16 -24.65
C ALA A 446 -4.86 -3.73 -24.15
N GLU A 447 -4.81 -4.30 -22.95
CA GLU A 447 -3.58 -4.89 -22.38
C GLU A 447 -3.14 -6.17 -23.09
N ASP A 448 -4.09 -6.97 -23.57
CA ASP A 448 -3.83 -8.15 -24.41
C ASP A 448 -5.08 -8.45 -25.25
N PRO A 449 -5.23 -7.75 -26.39
CA PRO A 449 -6.44 -7.86 -27.19
C PRO A 449 -6.70 -9.27 -27.70
N ALA A 450 -5.64 -10.01 -28.05
CA ALA A 450 -5.77 -11.35 -28.61
C ALA A 450 -6.43 -12.33 -27.62
N THR A 451 -6.11 -12.21 -26.33
CA THR A 451 -6.66 -13.07 -25.28
C THR A 451 -7.95 -12.50 -24.70
N LEU A 452 -8.00 -11.19 -24.43
CA LEU A 452 -9.05 -10.60 -23.59
C LEU A 452 -10.32 -10.22 -24.36
N VAL A 453 -10.21 -9.82 -25.63
CA VAL A 453 -11.38 -9.48 -26.46
C VAL A 453 -12.39 -10.63 -26.55
N PRO A 454 -12.01 -11.87 -26.92
CA PRO A 454 -12.97 -12.96 -27.00
C PRO A 454 -13.59 -13.29 -25.63
N LEU A 455 -12.78 -13.30 -24.57
CA LEU A 455 -13.28 -13.59 -23.21
C LEU A 455 -14.25 -12.54 -22.69
N LEU A 456 -14.01 -11.27 -23.01
CA LEU A 456 -14.89 -10.17 -22.63
C LEU A 456 -16.21 -10.17 -23.41
N LEU A 457 -16.18 -10.52 -24.70
CA LEU A 457 -17.39 -10.70 -25.50
C LEU A 457 -18.21 -11.90 -25.01
N ASP A 458 -17.57 -13.02 -24.70
CA ASP A 458 -18.23 -14.19 -24.11
C ASP A 458 -18.87 -13.84 -22.75
N ALA A 459 -18.13 -13.13 -21.88
CA ALA A 459 -18.65 -12.65 -20.61
C ALA A 459 -19.85 -11.72 -20.80
N ALA A 460 -19.78 -10.77 -21.74
CA ALA A 460 -20.88 -9.86 -22.03
C ALA A 460 -22.11 -10.57 -22.61
N ALA A 461 -21.92 -11.57 -23.47
CA ALA A 461 -23.00 -12.41 -23.98
C ALA A 461 -23.68 -13.22 -22.86
N GLY A 462 -22.91 -13.66 -21.86
CA GLY A 462 -23.43 -14.29 -20.65
C GLY A 462 -24.25 -13.34 -19.75
N VAL A 463 -23.98 -12.03 -19.81
CA VAL A 463 -24.75 -11.00 -19.08
C VAL A 463 -26.06 -10.67 -19.81
N SER A 464 -25.98 -10.22 -21.08
CA SER A 464 -27.13 -9.95 -21.93
C SER A 464 -26.73 -9.72 -23.40
N SER A 465 -27.68 -9.85 -24.32
CA SER A 465 -27.45 -9.49 -25.72
C SER A 465 -27.07 -8.02 -25.88
N SER A 466 -27.71 -7.08 -25.15
CA SER A 466 -27.35 -5.65 -25.19
C SER A 466 -25.90 -5.42 -24.77
N SER A 467 -25.49 -6.00 -23.63
CA SER A 467 -24.12 -5.86 -23.12
C SER A 467 -23.08 -6.34 -24.14
N HIS A 468 -23.36 -7.43 -24.85
CA HIS A 468 -22.49 -7.89 -25.95
C HIS A 468 -22.39 -6.88 -27.08
N HIS A 469 -23.51 -6.32 -27.56
CA HIS A 469 -23.49 -5.33 -28.65
C HIS A 469 -22.78 -4.04 -28.23
N ASP A 470 -23.05 -3.56 -27.03
CA ASP A 470 -22.45 -2.34 -26.48
C ASP A 470 -20.94 -2.49 -26.32
N LEU A 471 -20.48 -3.64 -25.80
CA LEU A 471 -19.06 -3.93 -25.67
C LEU A 471 -18.37 -4.12 -27.01
N ALA A 472 -18.98 -4.86 -27.95
CA ALA A 472 -18.45 -4.99 -29.30
C ALA A 472 -18.33 -3.63 -30.00
N HIS A 473 -19.29 -2.73 -29.78
CA HIS A 473 -19.21 -1.36 -30.29
C HIS A 473 -18.05 -0.58 -29.65
N ALA A 474 -17.92 -0.60 -28.32
CA ALA A 474 -16.84 0.08 -27.61
C ALA A 474 -15.44 -0.43 -28.03
N LEU A 475 -15.28 -1.74 -28.22
CA LEU A 475 -14.03 -2.34 -28.69
C LEU A 475 -13.68 -1.90 -30.13
N ARG A 476 -14.67 -1.77 -31.02
CA ARG A 476 -14.48 -1.21 -32.38
C ARG A 476 -14.07 0.25 -32.34
N MET A 477 -14.71 1.05 -31.48
CA MET A 477 -14.36 2.47 -31.31
C MET A 477 -12.94 2.65 -30.77
N ALA A 478 -12.46 1.71 -29.96
CA ALA A 478 -11.08 1.66 -29.49
C ALA A 478 -10.08 1.07 -30.52
N ALA A 479 -10.54 0.70 -31.72
CA ALA A 479 -9.74 0.10 -32.79
C ALA A 479 -8.97 -1.17 -32.37
N LEU A 480 -9.55 -1.97 -31.46
CA LEU A 480 -8.92 -3.21 -31.00
C LEU A 480 -9.14 -4.35 -32.01
N PRO A 481 -8.13 -5.21 -32.25
CA PRO A 481 -8.26 -6.36 -33.15
C PRO A 481 -9.14 -7.46 -32.53
N GLY A 482 -9.67 -8.36 -33.37
CA GLY A 482 -10.43 -9.54 -32.93
C GLY A 482 -11.90 -9.29 -32.61
N VAL A 483 -12.43 -8.10 -32.89
CA VAL A 483 -13.84 -7.76 -32.69
C VAL A 483 -14.66 -8.20 -33.90
N PRO A 484 -15.77 -8.94 -33.72
CA PRO A 484 -16.63 -9.33 -34.84
C PRO A 484 -17.18 -8.09 -35.57
N GLY A 485 -17.36 -8.23 -36.89
CA GLY A 485 -17.94 -7.19 -37.74
C GLY A 485 -19.36 -6.82 -37.31
N PRO A 486 -19.87 -5.62 -37.70
CA PRO A 486 -21.27 -5.28 -37.44
C PRO A 486 -22.17 -6.31 -38.14
N ALA A 487 -23.06 -6.94 -37.35
CA ALA A 487 -24.11 -7.81 -37.85
C ALA A 487 -25.26 -6.99 -38.44
#